data_AF-A0A6J3M0D9-F1
#
_entry.id   AF-A0A6J3M0D9-F1
#
_cell.length_a   1.000
_cell.length_b   1.000
_cell.length_c   1.000
_cell.angle_alpha   90.00
_cell.angle_beta   90.00
_cell.angle_gamma   90.00
#
_symmetry.space_group_name_H-M   'P 1'
#
loop_
_entity.id
_entity.type
_entity.pdbx_description
1 polymer ?
#
loop_
_entity_poly.entity_id
_entity_poly.type
_entity_poly.pdbx_seq_one_letter_code
_entity_poly.pdbx_strand_id
1 'polypeptide(L)'
;RNREGNLYDAVAGRLGAEGFLGDNNRGLKPLRPDEVLYSRAGAPVRYEEDDEYTQHRHLPPDALPSSDLLKAIHAYVSDYYGSGHLGETSFDFESMDETALIAFGILLEETAASILGETGDLAFTE
;
A
#
# COMPACT_ATOMS: atom_id res chain seq x y z
N ARG A 1 7.98 -22.42 8.79
CA ARG A 1 6.54 -22.25 9.06
C ARG A 1 6.00 -21.48 7.86
N ASN A 2 5.05 -22.03 7.10
CA ASN A 2 4.55 -21.37 5.89
C ASN A 2 3.64 -20.20 6.35
N ARG A 3 4.02 -18.95 6.04
CA ARG A 3 3.20 -17.76 6.36
C ARG A 3 2.09 -17.67 5.33
N GLU A 4 0.85 -17.53 5.78
CA GLU A 4 -0.26 -17.23 4.87
C GLU A 4 -0.22 -15.75 4.50
N GLY A 5 -0.40 -15.44 3.21
CA GLY A 5 -0.39 -14.08 2.71
C GLY A 5 -1.55 -13.26 3.26
N ASN A 6 -1.28 -12.01 3.65
CA ASN A 6 -2.30 -11.11 4.15
C ASN A 6 -2.57 -9.92 3.20
N LEU A 7 -3.48 -9.01 3.59
CA LEU A 7 -3.82 -7.82 2.80
C LEU A 7 -2.58 -6.94 2.55
N TYR A 8 -1.70 -6.83 3.55
CA TYR A 8 -0.44 -6.10 3.46
C TYR A 8 0.44 -6.65 2.32
N ASP A 9 0.61 -7.96 2.23
CA ASP A 9 1.37 -8.59 1.13
C ASP A 9 0.69 -8.38 -0.24
N ALA A 10 -0.65 -8.29 -0.28
CA ALA A 10 -1.40 -7.99 -1.51
C ALA A 10 -1.16 -6.56 -2.01
N VAL A 11 -1.18 -5.59 -1.09
CA VAL A 11 -0.91 -4.17 -1.39
C VAL A 11 0.53 -3.98 -1.86
N ALA A 12 1.49 -4.73 -1.29
CA ALA A 12 2.87 -4.77 -1.75
C ALA A 12 3.06 -5.50 -3.10
N GLY A 13 2.00 -6.05 -3.70
CA GLY A 13 2.07 -6.78 -4.97
C GLY A 13 2.77 -8.13 -4.89
N ARG A 14 2.89 -8.71 -3.69
CA ARG A 14 3.62 -9.96 -3.43
C ARG A 14 2.74 -11.20 -3.46
N LEU A 15 1.43 -11.06 -3.56
CA LEU A 15 0.51 -12.20 -3.62
C LEU A 15 -0.02 -12.41 -5.02
N GLY A 16 -0.01 -13.66 -5.46
CA GLY A 16 -0.71 -14.17 -6.63
C GLY A 16 -1.74 -15.21 -6.22
N ALA A 17 -2.51 -15.69 -7.19
CA ALA A 17 -3.55 -16.70 -6.96
C ALA A 17 -3.04 -18.00 -6.31
N GLU A 18 -1.77 -18.36 -6.56
CA GLU A 18 -1.13 -19.58 -6.04
C GLU A 18 -0.25 -19.34 -4.80
N GLY A 19 -0.22 -18.11 -4.25
CA GLY A 19 0.57 -17.75 -3.09
C GLY A 19 1.58 -16.63 -3.37
N PHE A 20 2.70 -16.61 -2.63
CA PHE A 20 3.71 -15.55 -2.76
C PHE A 20 4.38 -15.57 -4.14
N LEU A 21 4.43 -14.40 -4.77
CA LEU A 21 5.15 -14.14 -6.00
C LEU A 21 6.64 -13.96 -5.66
N GLY A 22 7.48 -14.80 -6.28
CA GLY A 22 8.93 -14.66 -6.24
C GLY A 22 9.50 -14.23 -7.59
N ASP A 23 10.83 -14.10 -7.65
CA ASP A 23 11.57 -13.75 -8.88
C ASP A 23 11.29 -14.67 -10.08
N ASN A 24 10.88 -15.92 -9.82
CA ASN A 24 10.57 -16.90 -10.86
C ASN A 24 9.17 -16.70 -11.46
N ASN A 25 8.32 -15.86 -10.86
CA ASN A 25 6.92 -15.66 -11.22
C ASN A 25 6.70 -14.33 -11.98
N ARG A 26 7.71 -13.84 -12.72
CA ARG A 26 7.75 -12.56 -13.45
C ARG A 26 6.69 -12.34 -14.55
N GLY A 27 5.65 -13.17 -14.63
CA GLY A 27 4.49 -12.99 -15.52
C GLY A 27 3.13 -13.20 -14.85
N LEU A 28 3.10 -13.54 -13.56
CA LEU A 28 1.84 -13.69 -12.84
C LEU A 28 1.34 -12.33 -12.38
N LYS A 29 0.04 -12.07 -12.60
CA LYS A 29 -0.60 -10.83 -12.16
C LYS A 29 -0.78 -10.87 -10.64
N PRO A 30 -0.32 -9.84 -9.90
CA PRO A 30 -0.62 -9.72 -8.48
C PRO A 30 -2.13 -9.68 -8.24
N LEU A 31 -2.56 -10.30 -7.15
CA LEU A 31 -3.94 -10.19 -6.66
C LEU A 31 -4.20 -8.75 -6.23
N ARG A 32 -5.39 -8.26 -6.55
CA ARG A 32 -5.83 -6.95 -6.07
C ARG A 32 -6.17 -7.02 -4.58
N PRO A 33 -6.01 -5.92 -3.83
CA PRO A 33 -6.33 -5.92 -2.40
C PRO A 33 -7.79 -6.27 -2.11
N ASP A 34 -8.75 -5.89 -2.95
CA ASP A 34 -10.16 -6.26 -2.79
C ASP A 34 -10.38 -7.77 -2.98
N GLU A 35 -9.69 -8.40 -3.93
CA GLU A 35 -9.77 -9.86 -4.14
C GLU A 35 -9.28 -10.62 -2.89
N VAL A 36 -8.24 -10.12 -2.22
CA VAL A 36 -7.73 -10.71 -0.98
C VAL A 36 -8.65 -10.44 0.20
N LEU A 37 -9.25 -9.25 0.28
CA LEU A 37 -10.16 -8.88 1.36
C LEU A 37 -11.44 -9.74 1.33
N TYR A 38 -12.04 -9.92 0.15
CA TYR A 38 -13.33 -10.61 -0.01
C TYR A 38 -13.22 -12.12 -0.27
N SER A 39 -12.01 -12.67 -0.45
CA SER A 39 -11.81 -14.13 -0.53
C SER A 39 -11.67 -14.82 0.84
N ARG A 40 -11.59 -14.05 1.93
CA ARG A 40 -11.42 -14.58 3.29
C ARG A 40 -12.71 -15.20 3.84
N ALA A 41 -12.56 -16.23 4.67
CA ALA A 41 -13.67 -16.81 5.41
C ALA A 41 -14.31 -15.76 6.32
N GLY A 42 -15.61 -15.52 6.15
CA GLY A 42 -16.35 -14.51 6.91
C GLY A 42 -16.35 -13.11 6.31
N ALA A 43 -15.82 -12.93 5.09
CA ALA A 43 -15.97 -11.67 4.37
C ALA A 43 -17.46 -11.33 4.16
N PRO A 44 -17.85 -10.05 4.32
CA PRO A 44 -19.23 -9.63 4.08
C PRO A 44 -19.61 -9.81 2.61
N VAL A 45 -20.90 -10.05 2.37
CA VAL A 45 -21.44 -10.14 1.00
C VAL A 45 -21.33 -8.77 0.34
N ARG A 46 -20.64 -8.71 -0.81
CA ARG A 46 -20.40 -7.47 -1.55
C ARG A 46 -21.58 -7.18 -2.48
N TYR A 47 -22.13 -5.97 -2.37
CA TYR A 47 -23.10 -5.43 -3.30
C TYR A 47 -22.48 -4.22 -3.99
N GLU A 48 -22.77 -4.00 -5.28
CA GLU A 48 -22.24 -2.85 -6.01
C GLU A 48 -22.73 -1.50 -5.44
N GLU A 49 -23.93 -1.49 -4.85
CA GLU A 49 -24.58 -0.29 -4.31
C GLU A 49 -23.92 0.20 -3.00
N ASP A 50 -23.46 -0.73 -2.15
CA ASP A 50 -22.89 -0.45 -0.82
C ASP A 50 -21.42 -0.89 -0.73
N ASP A 51 -20.67 -0.79 -1.82
CA ASP A 51 -19.28 -1.27 -1.87
C ASP A 51 -18.33 -0.38 -1.06
N GLU A 52 -18.11 -0.75 0.20
CA GLU A 52 -17.23 -0.08 1.17
C GLU A 52 -15.82 0.14 0.61
N TYR A 53 -15.29 -0.78 -0.19
CA TYR A 53 -13.94 -0.69 -0.75
C TYR A 53 -13.77 0.51 -1.70
N THR A 54 -14.84 0.94 -2.36
CA THR A 54 -14.81 2.04 -3.34
C THR A 54 -15.29 3.37 -2.79
N GLN A 55 -15.59 3.47 -1.49
CA GLN A 55 -16.10 4.69 -0.85
C GLN A 55 -15.15 5.90 -0.98
N HIS A 56 -13.84 5.66 -1.13
CA HIS A 56 -12.85 6.72 -1.37
C HIS A 56 -13.18 7.58 -2.60
N ARG A 57 -13.95 7.08 -3.57
CA ARG A 57 -14.36 7.85 -4.77
C ARG A 57 -15.32 9.01 -4.47
N HIS A 58 -15.97 8.98 -3.31
CA HIS A 58 -16.87 10.04 -2.86
C HIS A 58 -16.14 11.13 -2.08
N LEU A 59 -14.83 10.96 -1.82
CA LEU A 59 -14.02 11.97 -1.17
C LEU A 59 -13.68 13.11 -2.14
N PRO A 60 -13.39 14.33 -1.63
CA PRO A 60 -12.82 15.39 -2.43
C PRO A 60 -11.51 14.94 -3.12
N PRO A 61 -11.16 15.48 -4.30
CA PRO A 61 -9.97 15.07 -5.04
C PRO A 61 -8.67 15.13 -4.24
N ASP A 62 -8.53 16.12 -3.35
CA ASP A 62 -7.30 16.39 -2.58
C ASP A 62 -7.41 15.95 -1.11
N ALA A 63 -8.37 15.08 -0.79
CA ALA A 63 -8.58 14.62 0.58
C ALA A 63 -7.64 13.50 1.02
N LEU A 64 -6.99 12.83 0.07
CA LEU A 64 -6.09 11.72 0.32
C LEU A 64 -4.77 11.91 -0.43
N PRO A 65 -3.65 11.42 0.12
CA PRO A 65 -2.38 11.40 -0.60
C PRO A 65 -2.45 10.58 -1.88
N SER A 66 -1.51 10.85 -2.78
CA SER A 66 -1.32 10.12 -4.02
C SER A 66 -1.22 8.61 -3.76
N SER A 67 -2.12 7.84 -4.39
CA SER A 67 -2.14 6.38 -4.27
C SER A 67 -0.81 5.75 -4.74
N ASP A 68 -0.17 6.33 -5.75
CA ASP A 68 1.09 5.82 -6.27
C ASP A 68 2.26 6.11 -5.33
N LEU A 69 2.24 7.27 -4.65
CA LEU A 69 3.18 7.56 -3.57
C LEU A 69 3.03 6.56 -2.42
N LEU A 70 1.80 6.33 -1.95
CA LEU A 70 1.54 5.40 -0.86
C LEU A 70 1.96 3.97 -1.22
N LYS A 71 1.69 3.49 -2.44
CA LYS A 71 2.16 2.17 -2.91
C LYS A 71 3.69 2.08 -2.96
N ALA A 72 4.37 3.12 -3.43
CA ALA A 72 5.82 3.14 -3.50
C ALA A 72 6.46 3.07 -2.10
N ILE A 73 5.94 3.87 -1.15
CA ILE A 73 6.36 3.83 0.25
C ILE A 73 6.09 2.45 0.84
N HIS A 74 4.87 1.95 0.69
CA HIS A 74 4.48 0.65 1.23
C HIS A 74 5.38 -0.48 0.70
N ALA A 75 5.65 -0.51 -0.61
CA ALA A 75 6.54 -1.49 -1.21
C ALA A 75 7.97 -1.38 -0.65
N TYR A 76 8.54 -0.17 -0.59
CA TYR A 76 9.87 0.07 -0.02
C TYR A 76 9.96 -0.39 1.44
N VAL A 77 9.01 0.01 2.27
CA VAL A 77 8.96 -0.34 3.70
C VAL A 77 8.80 -1.85 3.87
N SER A 78 7.91 -2.46 3.09
CA SER A 78 7.72 -3.91 3.07
C SER A 78 9.02 -4.65 2.73
N ASP A 79 9.80 -4.16 1.77
CA ASP A 79 11.08 -4.75 1.35
C ASP A 79 12.15 -4.54 2.43
N TYR A 80 12.19 -3.34 3.00
CA TYR A 80 13.11 -2.99 4.07
C TYR A 80 12.93 -3.88 5.30
N TYR A 81 11.71 -4.02 5.82
CA TYR A 81 11.42 -4.94 6.93
C TYR A 81 11.56 -6.41 6.50
N GLY A 82 11.27 -6.71 5.23
CA GLY A 82 11.42 -8.02 4.55
C GLY A 82 12.83 -8.57 4.52
N SER A 83 13.80 -7.68 4.42
CA SER A 83 15.18 -8.01 4.14
C SER A 83 15.96 -8.62 5.32
N GLY A 84 15.42 -8.54 6.54
CA GLY A 84 16.09 -9.06 7.75
C GLY A 84 17.29 -8.23 8.24
N HIS A 85 17.54 -7.05 7.67
CA HIS A 85 18.65 -6.16 8.09
C HIS A 85 18.57 -5.74 9.57
N LEU A 86 17.38 -5.78 10.16
CA LEU A 86 17.11 -5.40 11.54
C LEU A 86 16.95 -6.62 12.49
N GLY A 87 17.20 -7.85 12.01
CA GLY A 87 17.02 -9.08 12.79
C GLY A 87 15.61 -9.70 12.65
N GLU A 88 15.07 -10.29 13.73
CA GLU A 88 13.71 -10.84 13.75
C GLU A 88 12.65 -9.72 13.78
N THR A 89 12.44 -9.06 12.65
CA THR A 89 11.47 -7.98 12.45
C THR A 89 10.04 -8.45 12.26
N SER A 90 9.70 -9.69 12.62
CA SER A 90 8.39 -10.28 12.33
C SER A 90 7.20 -9.45 12.84
N PHE A 91 7.40 -8.63 13.88
CA PHE A 91 6.43 -7.70 14.43
C PHE A 91 6.50 -6.29 13.84
N ASP A 92 7.63 -5.91 13.22
CA ASP A 92 7.85 -4.56 12.68
C ASP A 92 7.27 -4.37 11.26
N PHE A 93 6.92 -5.48 10.59
CA PHE A 93 6.29 -5.44 9.26
C PHE A 93 4.97 -4.67 9.22
N GLU A 94 4.24 -4.63 10.34
CA GLU A 94 2.96 -3.93 10.43
C GLU A 94 3.12 -2.50 10.97
N SER A 95 4.35 -2.02 11.19
CA SER A 95 4.59 -0.67 11.74
C SER A 95 4.15 0.46 10.79
N MET A 96 4.00 0.16 9.50
CA MET A 96 3.44 1.05 8.48
C MET A 96 2.06 0.55 8.06
N ASP A 97 1.14 0.46 9.02
CA ASP A 97 -0.26 0.10 8.80
C ASP A 97 -1.02 1.16 7.98
N GLU A 98 -2.29 0.91 7.67
CA GLU A 98 -3.09 1.77 6.79
C GLU A 98 -3.13 3.22 7.28
N THR A 99 -3.20 3.43 8.60
CA THR A 99 -3.30 4.78 9.19
C THR A 99 -1.94 5.47 9.20
N ALA A 100 -0.89 4.75 9.61
CA ALA A 100 0.48 5.26 9.60
C ALA A 100 0.92 5.63 8.18
N LEU A 101 0.60 4.81 7.19
CA LEU A 101 0.92 5.05 5.79
C LEU A 101 0.22 6.31 5.25
N ILE A 102 -1.07 6.48 5.53
CA ILE A 102 -1.81 7.69 5.12
C ILE A 102 -1.22 8.93 5.80
N ALA A 103 -1.00 8.88 7.12
CA ALA A 103 -0.43 10.01 7.85
C ALA A 103 0.95 10.40 7.31
N PHE A 104 1.80 9.40 7.01
CA PHE A 104 3.12 9.63 6.44
C PHE A 104 3.05 10.20 5.02
N GLY A 105 2.12 9.73 4.18
CA GLY A 105 1.86 10.30 2.86
C GLY A 105 1.47 11.77 2.91
N ILE A 106 0.54 12.14 3.83
CA ILE A 106 0.16 13.54 4.04
C ILE A 106 1.38 14.38 4.42
N LEU A 107 2.18 13.91 5.39
CA LEU A 107 3.36 14.64 5.83
C LEU A 107 4.37 14.86 4.69
N LEU A 108 4.59 13.84 3.84
CA LEU A 108 5.51 13.96 2.71
C LEU A 108 5.02 14.94 1.66
N GLU A 109 3.74 14.89 1.30
CA GLU A 109 3.16 15.81 0.31
C GLU A 109 3.16 17.26 0.82
N GLU A 110 2.76 17.49 2.07
CA GLU A 110 2.79 18.81 2.70
C GLU A 110 4.22 19.34 2.83
N THR A 111 5.18 18.47 3.17
CA THR A 111 6.60 18.86 3.25
C THR A 111 7.15 19.20 1.85
N ALA A 112 6.78 18.43 0.82
CA ALA A 112 7.17 18.72 -0.55
C ALA A 112 6.57 20.05 -1.03
N ALA A 113 5.29 20.29 -0.77
CA ALA A 113 4.63 21.56 -1.09
C ALA A 113 5.25 22.75 -0.33
N SER A 114 5.63 22.55 0.93
CA SER A 114 6.32 23.57 1.74
C SER A 114 7.71 23.92 1.20
N ILE A 115 8.47 22.94 0.73
CA ILE A 115 9.83 23.15 0.21
C ILE A 115 9.79 23.70 -1.22
N LEU A 116 8.91 23.19 -2.08
CA LEU A 116 8.88 23.51 -3.50
C LEU A 116 7.93 24.69 -3.84
N GLY A 117 7.07 25.09 -2.91
CA GLY A 117 5.95 26.01 -3.12
C GLY A 117 4.74 25.32 -3.79
N GLU A 118 3.56 25.96 -3.78
CA GLU A 118 2.30 25.40 -4.33
C GLU A 118 2.41 24.90 -5.77
N THR A 119 3.28 25.51 -6.57
CA THR A 119 3.44 25.23 -8.01
C THR A 119 4.67 24.38 -8.34
N GLY A 120 5.60 24.21 -7.39
CA GLY A 120 6.84 23.47 -7.61
C GLY A 120 7.84 24.15 -8.55
N ASP A 121 7.59 25.40 -8.95
CA ASP A 121 8.40 26.13 -9.94
C ASP A 121 9.85 26.37 -9.48
N LEU A 122 10.11 26.33 -8.17
CA LEU A 122 11.44 26.51 -7.59
C LEU A 122 12.31 25.24 -7.62
N ALA A 123 11.75 24.07 -7.94
CA ALA A 123 12.45 22.78 -7.88
C ALA A 123 13.57 22.62 -8.93
N PHE A 124 13.46 23.33 -10.07
CA PHE A 124 14.34 23.16 -11.24
C PHE A 124 15.15 24.42 -11.57
N THR A 125 15.22 25.39 -10.66
CA THR A 125 15.88 26.68 -10.89
C THR A 125 17.34 26.76 -10.39
N GLU A 126 17.99 25.64 -10.10
CA GLU A 126 19.44 25.58 -9.80
C GLU A 126 20.27 24.92 -10.90
#